data_AF-A0A7J6HRC5-F1
#
_entry.id   AF-A0A7J6HRC5-F1
#
_cell.length_a   1.000
_cell.length_b   1.000
_cell.length_c   1.000
_cell.angle_alpha   90.00
_cell.angle_beta   90.00
_cell.angle_gamma   90.00
#
_symmetry.space_group_name_H-M   'P 1'
#
loop_
_entity.id
_entity.type
_entity.pdbx_description
1 polymer ?
#
loop_
_entity_poly.entity_id
_entity_poly.type
_entity_poly.pdbx_seq_one_letter_code
_entity_poly.pdbx_strand_id
1 'polypeptide(L)'
;MATLRSLKIKTSTCKRLVKELHSYEKEVESEAAKTAKMKENGADPYDLKQQENVLGESRMMIPDCRKRLESSLADLKATLAELEELNQKEGAEIEDARTTISQVEKLFPTSSTSESEVLKSIPWTASASLLVLFKLGYPLGSETAFGMAIMACIGAVVVGFGASVVVGPRKDL
;
A
#
# COMPACT_ATOMS: atom_id res chain seq x y z
N MET A 1 20.24 -19.97 -19.84
CA MET A 1 21.24 -18.93 -20.12
C MET A 1 20.51 -17.61 -20.28
N ALA A 2 20.68 -16.68 -19.33
CA ALA A 2 20.26 -15.30 -19.54
C ALA A 2 21.00 -14.70 -20.75
N THR A 3 20.26 -13.97 -21.57
CA THR A 3 20.78 -13.23 -22.72
C THR A 3 20.19 -11.82 -22.70
N LEU A 4 20.85 -10.85 -23.35
CA LEU A 4 20.28 -9.50 -23.52
C LEU A 4 18.91 -9.53 -24.21
N ARG A 5 18.70 -10.49 -25.13
CA ARG A 5 17.40 -10.72 -25.75
C ARG A 5 16.33 -11.13 -24.74
N SER A 6 16.62 -12.07 -23.84
CA SER A 6 15.66 -12.49 -22.80
C SER A 6 15.37 -11.36 -21.82
N LEU A 7 16.37 -10.54 -21.49
CA LEU A 7 16.19 -9.36 -20.64
C LEU A 7 15.23 -8.35 -21.27
N LYS A 8 15.41 -8.05 -22.55
CA LYS A 8 14.52 -7.15 -23.31
C LYS A 8 13.07 -7.67 -23.34
N ILE A 9 12.88 -8.97 -23.54
CA ILE A 9 11.56 -9.60 -23.53
C ILE A 9 10.91 -9.44 -22.16
N LYS A 10 11.60 -9.82 -21.08
CA LYS A 10 11.09 -9.71 -19.70
C LYS A 10 10.78 -8.26 -19.31
N THR A 11 11.62 -7.32 -19.74
CA THR A 11 11.38 -5.88 -19.55
C THR A 11 10.12 -5.43 -20.26
N SER A 12 9.90 -5.86 -21.51
CA SER A 12 8.69 -5.54 -22.26
C SER A 12 7.42 -6.13 -21.64
N THR A 13 7.51 -7.35 -21.07
CA THR A 13 6.43 -7.98 -20.32
C THR A 13 6.05 -7.16 -19.09
N CYS A 14 7.04 -6.72 -18.29
CA CYS A 14 6.81 -5.86 -17.14
C CYS A 14 6.13 -4.54 -17.56
N LYS A 15 6.63 -3.88 -18.61
CA LYS A 15 6.01 -2.64 -19.14
C LYS A 15 4.55 -2.84 -19.57
N ARG A 16 4.19 -4.00 -20.12
CA ARG A 16 2.81 -4.32 -20.50
C ARG A 16 1.93 -4.54 -19.26
N LEU A 17 2.39 -5.34 -18.30
CA LEU A 17 1.65 -5.60 -17.06
C LEU A 17 1.42 -4.31 -16.25
N VAL A 18 2.37 -3.37 -16.26
CA VAL A 18 2.17 -2.04 -15.67
C VAL A 18 1.04 -1.27 -16.35
N LYS A 19 0.93 -1.33 -17.68
CA LYS A 19 -0.18 -0.68 -18.39
C LYS A 19 -1.52 -1.35 -18.12
N GLU A 20 -1.54 -2.69 -18.03
CA GLU A 20 -2.73 -3.46 -17.65
C GLU A 20 -3.22 -3.02 -16.26
N LEU A 21 -2.31 -2.96 -15.28
CA LEU A 21 -2.61 -2.52 -13.90
C LEU A 21 -3.22 -1.12 -13.88
N HIS A 22 -2.61 -0.15 -14.55
CA HIS A 22 -3.16 1.21 -14.61
C HIS A 22 -4.52 1.29 -15.32
N SER A 23 -4.81 0.39 -16.27
CA SER A 23 -6.12 0.33 -16.92
C SER A 23 -7.19 -0.11 -15.92
N TYR A 24 -6.93 -1.17 -15.16
CA TYR A 24 -7.85 -1.66 -14.13
C TYR A 24 -8.04 -0.64 -12.99
N GLU A 25 -6.98 0.07 -12.59
CA GLU A 25 -7.10 1.14 -11.60
C GLU A 25 -8.00 2.28 -12.08
N LYS A 26 -7.87 2.69 -13.35
CA LYS A 26 -8.75 3.70 -13.95
C LYS A 26 -10.20 3.24 -14.05
N GLU A 27 -10.43 1.97 -14.37
CA GLU A 27 -11.78 1.40 -14.37
C GLU A 27 -12.39 1.49 -12.96
N VAL A 28 -11.65 1.07 -11.93
CA VAL A 28 -12.09 1.19 -10.53
C VAL A 28 -12.34 2.63 -10.12
N GLU A 29 -11.50 3.58 -10.53
CA GLU A 29 -11.70 5.01 -10.27
C GLU A 29 -12.99 5.52 -10.93
N SER A 30 -13.22 5.14 -12.19
CA SER A 30 -14.41 5.55 -12.95
C SER A 30 -15.70 4.99 -12.34
N GLU A 31 -15.69 3.71 -11.95
CA GLU A 31 -16.84 3.07 -11.32
C GLU A 31 -17.08 3.61 -9.90
N ALA A 32 -16.02 3.91 -9.14
CA ALA A 32 -16.13 4.54 -7.84
C ALA A 32 -16.71 5.96 -7.93
N ALA A 33 -16.29 6.74 -8.94
CA ALA A 33 -16.83 8.06 -9.21
C ALA A 33 -18.32 7.99 -9.59
N LYS A 34 -18.73 6.99 -10.38
CA LYS A 34 -20.15 6.74 -10.68
C LYS A 34 -20.93 6.37 -9.42
N THR A 35 -20.43 5.45 -8.59
CA THR A 35 -21.07 5.09 -7.32
C THR A 35 -21.22 6.30 -6.40
N ALA A 36 -20.20 7.15 -6.29
CA ALA A 36 -20.26 8.37 -5.48
C ALA A 36 -21.32 9.35 -6.00
N LYS A 37 -21.39 9.58 -7.31
CA LYS A 37 -22.42 10.42 -7.93
C LYS A 37 -23.83 9.87 -7.74
N MET A 38 -24.02 8.55 -7.85
CA MET A 38 -25.31 7.93 -7.59
C MET A 38 -25.75 8.10 -6.12
N LYS A 39 -24.80 8.03 -5.18
CA LYS A 39 -25.06 8.28 -3.76
C LYS A 39 -25.46 9.74 -3.51
N GLU A 40 -24.74 10.69 -4.12
CA GLU A 40 -25.04 12.12 -4.00
C GLU A 40 -26.39 12.50 -4.60
N ASN A 41 -26.74 11.92 -5.75
CA ASN A 41 -28.02 12.14 -6.41
C ASN A 41 -29.21 11.46 -5.72
N GLY A 42 -28.98 10.70 -4.64
CA GLY A 42 -30.03 9.98 -3.93
C GLY A 42 -30.69 8.89 -4.78
N ALA A 43 -29.89 8.17 -5.59
CA ALA A 43 -30.39 7.06 -6.39
C ALA A 43 -31.03 5.96 -5.53
N ASP A 44 -31.91 5.18 -6.13
CA ASP A 44 -32.62 4.10 -5.45
C ASP A 44 -31.64 3.09 -4.82
N PRO A 45 -31.94 2.54 -3.63
CA PRO A 45 -31.07 1.56 -2.98
C PRO A 45 -30.74 0.32 -3.83
N TYR A 46 -31.65 -0.11 -4.71
CA TYR A 46 -31.41 -1.24 -5.62
C TYR A 46 -30.35 -0.90 -6.67
N ASP A 47 -30.47 0.27 -7.30
CA ASP A 47 -29.52 0.74 -8.31
C ASP A 47 -28.13 1.00 -7.70
N LEU A 48 -28.10 1.54 -6.47
CA LEU A 48 -26.86 1.71 -5.72
C LEU A 48 -26.20 0.36 -5.42
N LYS A 49 -26.98 -0.63 -5.00
CA LYS A 49 -26.44 -1.96 -4.70
C LYS A 49 -25.88 -2.63 -5.95
N GLN A 50 -26.56 -2.47 -7.09
CA GLN A 50 -26.08 -2.97 -8.37
C GLN A 50 -24.75 -2.31 -8.76
N GLN A 51 -24.65 -0.99 -8.66
CA GLN A 51 -23.42 -0.27 -8.98
C GLN A 51 -22.26 -0.62 -8.01
N GLU A 52 -22.55 -0.88 -6.74
CA GLU A 52 -21.56 -1.36 -5.78
C GLU A 52 -21.03 -2.76 -6.12
N ASN A 53 -21.89 -3.65 -6.65
CA ASN A 53 -21.44 -4.95 -7.13
C ASN A 53 -20.51 -4.80 -8.34
N VAL A 54 -20.85 -3.93 -9.31
CA VAL A 54 -19.99 -3.62 -10.46
C VAL A 54 -18.63 -3.08 -10.00
N LEU A 55 -18.62 -2.13 -9.06
CA LEU A 55 -17.37 -1.62 -8.48
C LEU A 55 -16.57 -2.73 -7.78
N GLY A 56 -17.25 -3.65 -7.09
CA GLY A 56 -16.64 -4.81 -6.47
C GLY A 56 -15.95 -5.72 -7.49
N GLU A 57 -16.64 -6.05 -8.59
CA GLU A 57 -16.09 -6.86 -9.68
C GLU A 57 -14.84 -6.24 -10.30
N SER A 58 -14.86 -4.94 -10.58
CA SER A 58 -13.68 -4.22 -11.10
C SER A 58 -12.50 -4.27 -10.11
N ARG A 59 -12.76 -4.14 -8.80
CA ARG A 59 -11.72 -4.21 -7.77
C ARG A 59 -11.08 -5.59 -7.65
N MET A 60 -11.85 -6.65 -7.90
CA MET A 60 -11.36 -8.03 -7.82
C MET A 60 -10.33 -8.38 -8.91
N MET A 61 -10.20 -7.56 -9.97
CA MET A 61 -9.21 -7.77 -11.04
C MET A 61 -7.80 -7.29 -10.69
N ILE A 62 -7.67 -6.31 -9.80
CA ILE A 62 -6.38 -5.71 -9.43
C ILE A 62 -5.42 -6.71 -8.75
N PRO A 63 -5.86 -7.54 -7.79
CA PRO A 63 -4.97 -8.48 -7.09
C PRO A 63 -4.25 -9.47 -8.01
N ASP A 64 -4.94 -10.04 -9.01
CA ASP A 64 -4.32 -10.98 -9.96
C ASP A 64 -3.23 -10.29 -10.80
N CYS A 65 -3.52 -9.09 -11.30
CA CYS A 65 -2.56 -8.32 -12.09
C CYS A 65 -1.33 -7.95 -11.28
N ARG A 66 -1.50 -7.56 -10.01
CA ARG A 66 -0.40 -7.29 -9.08
C ARG A 66 0.47 -8.52 -8.87
N LYS A 67 -0.13 -9.68 -8.60
CA LYS A 67 0.60 -10.94 -8.44
C LYS A 67 1.38 -11.33 -9.71
N ARG A 68 0.79 -11.17 -10.89
CA ARG A 68 1.47 -11.41 -12.17
C ARG A 68 2.64 -10.44 -12.39
N LEU A 69 2.48 -9.17 -12.01
CA LEU A 69 3.52 -8.16 -12.11
C LEU A 69 4.67 -8.43 -11.13
N GLU A 70 4.39 -8.84 -9.89
CA GLU A 70 5.40 -9.26 -8.90
C GLU A 70 6.23 -10.44 -9.40
N SER A 71 5.57 -11.47 -9.96
CA SER A 71 6.25 -12.63 -10.55
C SER A 71 7.16 -12.21 -11.71
N SER A 72 6.66 -11.39 -12.64
CA SER A 72 7.45 -10.89 -13.77
C SER A 72 8.61 -9.99 -13.32
N LEU A 73 8.45 -9.24 -12.23
CA LEU A 73 9.49 -8.41 -11.63
C LEU A 73 10.59 -9.29 -11.03
N ALA A 74 10.24 -10.33 -10.27
CA ALA A 74 11.19 -11.29 -9.74
C ALA A 74 11.98 -11.98 -10.87
N ASP A 75 11.30 -12.40 -11.93
CA ASP A 75 11.93 -12.98 -13.12
C ASP A 75 12.89 -12.03 -13.82
N LEU A 76 12.55 -10.74 -13.88
CA LEU A 76 13.40 -9.70 -14.48
C LEU A 76 14.66 -9.46 -13.64
N LYS A 77 14.49 -9.37 -12.31
CA LYS A 77 15.61 -9.23 -11.35
C LYS A 77 16.55 -10.43 -11.40
N ALA A 78 16.01 -11.65 -11.43
CA ALA A 78 16.81 -12.87 -11.55
C ALA A 78 17.67 -12.84 -12.83
N THR A 79 17.09 -12.45 -13.98
CA THR A 79 17.88 -12.32 -15.21
C THR A 79 18.91 -11.20 -15.20
N LEU A 80 18.66 -10.11 -14.47
CA LEU A 80 19.69 -9.08 -14.30
C LEU A 80 20.85 -9.59 -13.46
N ALA A 81 20.58 -10.30 -12.36
CA ALA A 81 21.62 -10.89 -11.52
C ALA A 81 22.49 -11.88 -12.30
N GLU A 82 21.88 -12.78 -13.10
CA GLU A 82 22.61 -13.70 -13.98
C GLU A 82 23.51 -12.95 -14.99
N LEU A 83 23.06 -11.82 -15.55
CA LEU A 83 23.86 -11.03 -16.50
C LEU A 83 24.99 -10.25 -15.82
N GLU A 84 24.78 -9.79 -14.59
CA GLU A 84 25.81 -9.14 -13.78
C GLU A 84 26.95 -10.10 -13.42
N GLU A 85 26.64 -11.39 -13.15
CA GLU A 85 27.63 -12.45 -12.94
C GLU A 85 28.49 -12.72 -14.19
N LEU A 86 27.90 -12.54 -15.38
CA LEU A 86 28.60 -12.67 -16.67
C LEU A 86 29.39 -11.40 -17.06
N ASN A 87 29.58 -10.45 -16.14
CA ASN A 87 30.22 -9.14 -16.35
C ASN A 87 29.58 -8.28 -17.45
N GLN A 88 28.34 -8.57 -17.85
CA GLN A 88 27.55 -7.69 -18.73
C GLN A 88 26.80 -6.69 -17.85
N LYS A 89 27.50 -5.61 -17.47
CA LYS A 89 26.97 -4.58 -16.55
C LYS A 89 26.46 -3.33 -17.28
N GLU A 90 26.84 -3.16 -18.54
CA GLU A 90 26.57 -1.97 -19.33
C GLU A 90 25.84 -2.32 -20.63
N GLY A 91 24.81 -1.54 -20.95
CA GLY A 91 23.98 -1.72 -22.14
C GLY A 91 22.64 -0.99 -21.97
N ALA A 92 22.09 -0.51 -23.09
CA ALA A 92 20.80 0.18 -23.09
C ALA A 92 19.67 -0.71 -22.55
N GLU A 93 19.75 -2.02 -22.79
CA GLU A 93 18.79 -3.01 -22.30
C GLU A 93 18.82 -3.15 -20.77
N ILE A 94 20.00 -3.00 -20.15
CA ILE A 94 20.16 -3.10 -18.70
C ILE A 94 19.65 -1.83 -18.02
N GLU A 95 19.97 -0.66 -18.58
CA GLU A 95 19.44 0.62 -18.09
C GLU A 95 17.91 0.68 -18.19
N ASP A 96 17.35 0.23 -19.31
CA ASP A 96 15.90 0.10 -19.50
C ASP A 96 15.26 -0.83 -18.46
N ALA A 97 15.90 -1.97 -18.19
CA ALA A 97 15.43 -2.93 -17.20
C ALA A 97 15.47 -2.33 -15.78
N ARG A 98 16.57 -1.67 -15.38
CA ARG A 98 16.68 -0.98 -14.08
C ARG A 98 15.65 0.12 -13.91
N THR A 99 15.43 0.93 -14.95
CA THR A 99 14.42 1.98 -14.95
C THR A 99 13.02 1.38 -14.77
N THR A 100 12.72 0.29 -15.48
CA THR A 100 11.44 -0.42 -15.37
C THR A 100 11.26 -1.01 -13.97
N ILE A 101 12.29 -1.61 -13.38
CA ILE A 101 12.25 -2.12 -12.01
C ILE A 101 11.93 -1.00 -11.03
N SER A 102 12.63 0.14 -11.11
CA SER A 102 12.36 1.29 -10.24
C SER A 102 10.94 1.83 -10.40
N GLN A 103 10.39 1.87 -11.62
CA GLN A 103 9.00 2.24 -11.86
C GLN A 103 8.03 1.25 -11.21
N VAL A 104 8.26 -0.04 -11.37
CA VAL A 104 7.39 -1.08 -10.80
C VAL A 104 7.48 -1.08 -9.27
N GLU A 105 8.67 -0.96 -8.69
CA GLU A 105 8.86 -0.90 -7.24
C GLU A 105 8.13 0.27 -6.58
N LYS A 106 8.01 1.42 -7.27
CA LYS A 106 7.18 2.54 -6.80
C LYS A 106 5.69 2.20 -6.70
N LEU A 107 5.20 1.24 -7.50
CA LEU A 107 3.81 0.75 -7.46
C LEU A 107 3.58 -0.29 -6.35
N PHE A 108 4.66 -0.88 -5.84
CA PHE A 108 4.65 -1.77 -4.69
C PHE A 108 5.54 -1.18 -3.59
N PRO A 109 5.17 -0.03 -2.98
CA PRO A 109 5.80 0.36 -1.74
C PRO A 109 5.57 -0.81 -0.79
N THR A 110 6.64 -1.55 -0.54
CA THR A 110 6.60 -2.83 0.16
C THR A 110 5.83 -2.61 1.45
N SER A 111 4.77 -3.39 1.64
CA SER A 111 4.01 -3.52 2.89
C SER A 111 4.87 -3.99 4.08
N SER A 112 6.20 -4.00 3.97
CA SER A 112 7.18 -4.19 5.04
C SER A 112 7.55 -2.90 5.80
N THR A 113 7.18 -1.71 5.30
CA THR A 113 7.33 -0.46 6.08
C THR A 113 6.06 -0.12 6.89
N SER A 114 4.90 -0.69 6.56
CA SER A 114 3.67 -0.44 7.34
C SER A 114 3.60 -1.21 8.67
N GLU A 115 4.27 -2.37 8.81
CA GLU A 115 4.36 -3.05 10.12
C GLU A 115 5.49 -2.49 10.99
N SER A 116 6.62 -2.10 10.37
CA SER A 116 7.80 -1.64 11.11
C SER A 116 7.77 -0.15 11.51
N GLU A 117 7.04 0.72 10.81
CA GLU A 117 6.81 2.10 11.27
C GLU A 117 5.70 2.21 12.32
N VAL A 118 4.66 1.38 12.24
CA VAL A 118 3.63 1.31 13.30
C VAL A 118 4.25 0.82 14.61
N LEU A 119 5.11 -0.21 14.57
CA LEU A 119 5.85 -0.68 15.75
C LEU A 119 6.83 0.34 16.33
N LYS A 120 7.43 1.20 15.51
CA LYS A 120 8.33 2.29 15.97
C LYS A 120 7.57 3.53 16.45
N SER A 121 6.32 3.72 16.02
CA SER A 121 5.42 4.79 16.46
C SER A 121 4.71 4.48 17.78
N ILE A 122 4.68 3.21 18.20
CA ILE A 122 4.13 2.82 19.50
C ILE A 122 5.13 3.26 20.59
N PRO A 123 4.73 4.11 21.55
CA PRO A 123 5.61 4.51 22.65
C PRO A 123 6.02 3.26 23.45
N TRP A 124 7.29 3.18 23.84
CA TRP A 124 7.88 2.07 24.62
C TRP A 124 7.08 1.70 25.89
N THR A 125 6.24 2.61 26.38
CA THR A 125 5.32 2.42 27.50
C THR A 125 4.23 1.38 27.23
N ALA A 126 3.77 1.24 25.99
CA ALA A 126 2.77 0.22 25.62
C ALA A 126 3.39 -1.19 25.53
N SER A 127 4.68 -1.29 25.18
CA SER A 127 5.41 -2.56 25.18
C SER A 127 5.57 -3.12 26.60
N ALA A 128 5.83 -2.25 27.58
CA ALA A 128 5.90 -2.64 28.99
C ALA A 128 4.53 -3.12 29.52
N SER A 129 3.44 -2.44 29.18
CA SER A 129 2.08 -2.84 29.60
C SER A 129 1.64 -4.19 29.01
N LEU A 130 1.98 -4.48 27.74
CA LEU A 130 1.65 -5.77 27.12
C LEU A 130 2.47 -6.92 27.73
N LEU A 131 3.74 -6.66 28.05
CA LEU A 131 4.61 -7.64 28.72
C LEU A 131 4.16 -7.92 30.17
N VAL A 132 3.65 -6.91 30.88
CA VAL A 132 3.05 -7.07 32.22
C VAL A 132 1.75 -7.88 32.14
N LEU A 133 0.89 -7.63 31.15
CA LEU A 133 -0.35 -8.39 30.95
C LEU A 133 -0.07 -9.86 30.60
N PHE A 134 0.97 -10.13 29.80
CA PHE A 134 1.42 -11.49 29.49
C PHE A 134 2.00 -12.21 30.71
N LYS A 135 2.74 -11.50 31.59
CA LYS A 135 3.30 -12.05 32.83
C LYS A 135 2.27 -12.25 33.96
N LEU A 136 1.14 -11.54 33.90
CA LEU A 136 0.03 -11.67 34.85
C LEU A 136 -1.03 -12.71 34.44
N GLY A 137 -0.85 -13.42 33.33
CA GLY A 137 -1.70 -14.57 32.98
C GLY A 137 -3.16 -14.23 32.69
N TYR A 138 -3.43 -13.08 32.05
CA TYR A 138 -4.79 -12.75 31.61
C TYR A 138 -5.17 -13.51 30.33
N PRO A 139 -6.29 -14.27 30.31
CA PRO A 139 -6.71 -15.04 29.15
C PRO A 139 -7.23 -14.12 28.03
N LEU A 140 -6.62 -14.21 26.85
CA LEU A 140 -7.15 -13.68 25.58
C LEU A 140 -8.44 -14.45 25.24
N GLY A 141 -9.59 -13.94 25.67
CA GLY A 141 -10.86 -14.65 25.46
C GLY A 141 -12.10 -13.94 25.97
N SER A 142 -12.31 -12.67 25.58
CA SER A 142 -13.66 -12.09 25.41
C SER A 142 -13.55 -10.74 24.68
N GLU A 143 -14.26 -10.61 23.56
CA GLU A 143 -14.21 -9.47 22.63
C GLU A 143 -14.78 -8.16 23.20
N THR A 144 -15.11 -8.10 24.49
CA THR A 144 -15.68 -6.90 25.12
C THR A 144 -14.64 -6.02 25.83
N ALA A 145 -13.46 -6.56 26.18
CA ALA A 145 -12.45 -5.82 26.95
C ALA A 145 -11.43 -5.06 26.07
N PHE A 146 -11.13 -5.56 24.87
CA PHE A 146 -10.19 -4.90 23.94
C PHE A 146 -10.76 -3.58 23.39
N GLY A 147 -12.08 -3.51 23.19
CA GLY A 147 -12.77 -2.31 22.73
C GLY A 147 -12.79 -1.17 23.75
N MET A 148 -12.92 -1.47 25.04
CA MET A 148 -12.93 -0.44 26.11
C MET A 148 -11.53 0.12 26.38
N ALA A 149 -10.46 -0.69 26.25
CA ALA A 149 -9.09 -0.24 26.45
C ALA A 149 -8.59 0.68 25.32
N ILE A 150 -8.96 0.42 24.06
CA ILE A 150 -8.60 1.29 22.93
C ILE A 150 -9.33 2.63 23.02
N MET A 151 -10.62 2.63 23.39
CA MET A 151 -11.40 3.87 23.57
C MET A 151 -10.90 4.73 24.74
N ALA A 152 -10.42 4.13 25.84
CA ALA A 152 -9.81 4.87 26.94
C ALA A 152 -8.49 5.55 26.55
N CYS A 153 -7.69 4.94 25.67
CA CYS A 153 -6.42 5.51 25.21
C CYS A 153 -6.59 6.62 24.15
N ILE A 154 -7.61 6.54 23.29
CA ILE A 154 -7.90 7.63 22.33
C ILE A 154 -8.44 8.88 23.04
N GLY A 155 -9.21 8.71 24.13
CA GLY A 155 -9.74 9.83 24.93
C GLY A 155 -8.66 10.68 25.63
N ALA A 156 -7.49 10.13 25.93
CA ALA A 156 -6.39 10.86 26.58
C ALA A 156 -5.57 11.73 25.61
N VAL A 157 -5.59 11.45 24.30
CA VAL A 157 -4.82 12.20 23.29
C VAL A 157 -5.48 13.54 22.95
N VAL A 158 -6.81 13.66 23.08
CA VAL A 158 -7.56 14.88 22.73
C VAL A 158 -7.47 15.98 23.80
N VAL A 159 -7.07 15.67 25.03
CA VAL A 159 -6.99 16.65 26.14
C VAL A 159 -5.56 17.16 26.39
N GLY A 160 -4.53 16.55 25.78
CA GLY A 160 -3.12 16.80 26.11
C GLY A 160 -2.31 17.71 25.17
N PHE A 161 -2.85 18.13 24.02
CA PHE A 161 -2.13 19.00 23.06
C PHE A 161 -2.61 20.46 23.13
N GLY A 162 -2.60 21.01 24.33
CA GLY A 162 -2.97 22.40 24.61
C GLY A 162 -1.90 23.13 25.41
N ALA A 163 -0.72 23.37 24.83
CA ALA A 163 0.24 24.40 25.30
C ALA A 163 1.44 24.54 24.36
N SER A 164 1.35 25.43 23.36
CA SER A 164 2.44 26.33 22.93
C SER A 164 2.06 27.04 21.63
N VAL A 165 1.20 28.05 21.73
CA VAL A 165 1.10 29.11 20.72
C VAL A 165 1.77 30.33 21.34
N VAL A 166 3.07 30.49 21.06
CA VAL A 166 3.79 31.75 21.28
C VAL A 166 3.62 32.58 20.02
N VAL A 167 2.68 33.53 20.07
CA VAL A 167 2.57 34.64 19.13
C VAL A 167 3.33 35.82 19.73
N GLY A 168 4.49 36.14 19.15
CA GLY A 168 5.18 37.43 19.30
C GLY A 168 4.58 38.49 18.37
N PRO A 169 4.85 39.80 18.59
CA PRO A 169 3.81 40.82 18.57
C PRO A 169 3.50 41.46 17.20
N ARG A 170 2.26 41.94 17.11
CA ARG A 170 1.72 42.88 16.11
C ARG A 170 2.58 44.13 15.96
N LYS A 171 2.73 44.58 14.73
CA LYS A 171 2.94 45.99 14.34
C LYS A 171 1.88 46.37 13.30
N ASP A 172 1.02 47.29 13.73
CA ASP A 172 0.57 48.49 13.00
C ASP A 172 -0.19 48.32 11.66
N LEU A 173 -1.53 48.35 11.72
CA LEU A 173 -2.39 49.46 11.23
C LEU A 173 -3.83 49.29 11.72
#